data_AF-A0A931XWG8-F1
#
_entry.id   AF-A0A931XWG8-F1
#
_cell.length_a   1.000
_cell.length_b   1.000
_cell.length_c   1.000
_cell.angle_alpha   90.00
_cell.angle_beta   90.00
_cell.angle_gamma   90.00
#
_symmetry.space_group_name_H-M   'P 1'
#
loop_
_entity.id
_entity.type
_entity.pdbx_description
1 polymer ?
#
loop_
_entity_poly.entity_id
_entity_poly.type
_entity_poly.pdbx_seq_one_letter_code
_entity_poly.pdbx_strand_id
1 'polypeptide(L)'
;MREFLGETGLFLYATANHVFGMMYWIWFPGLVVSGYLWLRWHHVLAAALLERQRERESSPAWLTALLLGITGSPDRGTSLDEARHLVSRGAGARSVLLHLVASQQLAPYALAFLVTNLGLEFFLGQLLGALAMALVASGLVRLVPDDRWEQARKAQAWATTDEPRLLTGGMPSRPMRGILRYLAGEVRVLWKGVVVGLVLAGLIGAAGRTDWWPDLGKVGGGGFWTALLNAVAGAALALVFFAAPIGHQLVGTMLWKAYTLTFPGIVAFFLATLATPRAIRHYCRMYGAGLGLYLGGIFLVSAAIGALFVAGLFWVVGFEVTHVPRFHEIVNEIMIFFSVFGKTM
;
A
#
# COMPACT_ATOMS: atom_id res chain seq x y z
N MET A 1 21.13 28.16 1.42
CA MET A 1 19.77 28.40 0.89
C MET A 1 19.69 28.27 -0.63
N ARG A 2 20.46 29.01 -1.44
CA ARG A 2 20.45 28.86 -2.91
C ARG A 2 20.91 27.48 -3.39
N GLU A 3 21.94 26.92 -2.75
CA GLU A 3 22.48 25.60 -3.06
C GLU A 3 21.46 24.48 -2.78
N PHE A 4 20.89 24.45 -1.56
CA PHE A 4 19.76 23.58 -1.22
C PHE A 4 18.58 23.69 -2.19
N LEU A 5 18.19 24.92 -2.60
CA LEU A 5 17.10 25.12 -3.55
C LEU A 5 17.44 24.63 -4.95
N GLY A 6 18.70 24.79 -5.40
CA GLY A 6 19.20 24.27 -6.66
C GLY A 6 19.22 22.74 -6.70
N GLU A 7 19.76 22.11 -5.66
CA GLU A 7 19.79 20.65 -5.51
C GLU A 7 18.39 20.05 -5.39
N THR A 8 17.49 20.70 -4.64
CA THR A 8 16.09 20.28 -4.51
C THR A 8 15.37 20.36 -5.85
N GLY A 9 15.59 21.42 -6.63
CA GLY A 9 14.99 21.58 -7.96
C GLY A 9 15.47 20.52 -8.95
N LEU A 10 16.78 20.26 -9.00
CA LEU A 10 17.36 19.22 -9.84
C LEU A 10 16.85 17.83 -9.44
N PHE A 11 16.75 17.54 -8.14
CA PHE A 11 16.27 16.27 -7.64
C PHE A 11 14.77 16.08 -7.89
N LEU A 12 13.95 17.12 -7.71
CA LEU A 12 12.54 17.09 -8.09
C LEU A 12 12.39 16.82 -9.59
N TYR A 13 13.18 17.47 -10.44
CA TYR A 13 13.18 17.23 -11.88
C TYR A 13 13.59 15.81 -12.24
N ALA A 14 14.71 15.31 -11.71
CA ALA A 14 15.19 13.96 -11.97
C ALA A 14 14.21 12.89 -11.44
N THR A 15 13.65 13.10 -10.25
CA THR A 15 12.64 12.22 -9.67
C THR A 15 11.35 12.27 -10.48
N ALA A 16 10.90 13.44 -10.92
CA ALA A 16 9.74 13.57 -11.79
C ALA A 16 9.96 12.87 -13.14
N ASN A 17 11.12 13.03 -13.77
CA ASN A 17 11.43 12.41 -15.05
C ASN A 17 11.54 10.88 -14.93
N HIS A 18 12.17 10.40 -13.86
CA HIS A 18 12.24 8.97 -13.54
C HIS A 18 10.87 8.37 -13.23
N VAL A 19 10.09 9.03 -12.37
CA VAL A 19 8.72 8.64 -12.04
C VAL A 19 7.84 8.69 -13.29
N PHE A 20 8.01 9.67 -14.17
CA PHE A 20 7.28 9.75 -15.43
C PHE A 20 7.61 8.59 -16.37
N GLY A 21 8.90 8.27 -16.54
CA GLY A 21 9.34 7.08 -17.28
C GLY A 21 8.78 5.79 -16.71
N MET A 22 8.79 5.65 -15.37
CA MET A 22 8.19 4.50 -14.68
C MET A 22 6.67 4.47 -14.80
N MET A 23 6.01 5.63 -14.78
CA MET A 23 4.57 5.74 -14.86
C MET A 23 4.06 5.20 -16.20
N TYR A 24 4.83 5.45 -17.27
CA TYR A 24 4.53 4.95 -18.61
C TYR A 24 4.80 3.44 -18.76
N TRP A 25 5.96 2.96 -18.29
CA TRP A 25 6.39 1.59 -18.56
C TRP A 25 5.94 0.55 -17.53
N ILE A 26 5.54 0.96 -16.32
CA ILE A 26 5.38 0.04 -15.18
C ILE A 26 4.02 0.20 -14.52
N TRP A 27 3.65 1.43 -14.15
CA TRP A 27 2.36 1.69 -13.49
C TRP A 27 1.19 1.42 -14.42
N PHE A 28 1.31 1.87 -15.66
CA PHE A 28 0.24 1.75 -16.64
C PHE A 28 -0.14 0.29 -16.93
N PRO A 29 0.80 -0.64 -17.20
CA PRO A 29 0.47 -2.07 -17.30
C PRO A 29 -0.20 -2.64 -16.05
N GLY A 30 0.30 -2.31 -14.86
CA GLY A 30 -0.29 -2.76 -13.59
C GLY A 30 -1.72 -2.26 -13.38
N LEU A 31 -2.00 -1.00 -13.74
CA LEU A 31 -3.35 -0.42 -13.71
C LEU A 31 -4.26 -1.00 -14.79
N VAL A 32 -3.74 -1.33 -15.98
CA VAL A 32 -4.50 -2.03 -17.04
C VAL A 32 -4.92 -3.42 -16.56
N VAL A 33 -4.00 -4.18 -15.98
CA VAL A 33 -4.31 -5.49 -15.38
C VAL A 33 -5.35 -5.34 -14.27
N SER A 34 -5.15 -4.38 -13.36
CA SER A 34 -6.11 -4.11 -12.27
C SER A 34 -7.51 -3.76 -12.81
N GLY A 35 -7.60 -2.92 -13.84
CA GLY A 35 -8.88 -2.57 -14.48
C GLY A 35 -9.54 -3.74 -15.20
N TYR A 36 -8.76 -4.61 -15.85
CA TYR A 36 -9.28 -5.85 -16.42
C TYR A 36 -9.84 -6.79 -15.35
N LEU A 37 -9.08 -7.01 -14.26
CA LEU A 37 -9.50 -7.84 -13.13
C LEU A 37 -10.76 -7.29 -12.48
N TRP A 38 -10.82 -5.97 -12.27
CA TRP A 38 -11.95 -5.28 -11.69
C TRP A 38 -13.22 -5.47 -12.52
N LEU A 39 -13.16 -5.17 -13.82
CA LEU A 39 -14.32 -5.31 -14.73
C LEU A 39 -14.79 -6.76 -14.84
N ARG A 40 -13.86 -7.72 -14.86
CA ARG A 40 -14.17 -9.13 -15.12
C ARG A 40 -14.65 -9.89 -13.89
N TRP A 41 -13.99 -9.73 -12.74
CA TRP A 41 -14.11 -10.66 -11.62
C TRP A 41 -14.54 -10.00 -10.30
N HIS A 42 -14.31 -8.71 -10.10
CA HIS A 42 -14.54 -8.08 -8.80
C HIS A 42 -16.00 -8.18 -8.34
N HIS A 43 -16.96 -7.84 -9.20
CA HIS A 43 -18.40 -7.97 -8.90
C HIS A 43 -18.83 -9.42 -8.63
N VAL A 44 -18.27 -10.40 -9.37
CA VAL A 44 -18.56 -11.84 -9.17
C VAL A 44 -18.05 -12.30 -7.81
N LEU A 45 -16.83 -11.89 -7.44
CA LEU A 45 -16.23 -12.21 -6.14
C LEU A 45 -16.99 -11.55 -5.00
N ALA A 46 -17.52 -10.33 -5.19
CA ALA A 46 -18.33 -9.64 -4.19
C ALA A 46 -19.65 -10.38 -3.94
N ALA A 47 -20.37 -10.72 -5.01
CA ALA A 47 -21.61 -11.49 -4.93
C ALA A 47 -21.37 -12.85 -4.25
N ALA A 48 -20.35 -13.58 -4.69
CA ALA A 48 -20.01 -14.89 -4.14
C ALA A 48 -19.55 -14.83 -2.67
N LEU A 49 -18.92 -13.73 -2.24
CA LEU A 49 -18.56 -13.55 -0.83
C LEU A 49 -19.82 -13.33 0.03
N LEU A 50 -20.74 -12.47 -0.42
CA LEU A 50 -21.97 -12.17 0.30
C LEU A 50 -22.89 -13.39 0.41
N GLU A 51 -23.00 -14.17 -0.67
CA GLU A 51 -23.77 -15.43 -0.71
C GLU A 51 -23.23 -16.44 0.31
N ARG A 52 -21.92 -16.73 0.29
CA ARG A 52 -21.27 -17.63 1.25
C ARG A 52 -21.45 -17.19 2.71
N GLN A 53 -21.37 -15.89 2.98
CA GLN A 53 -21.57 -15.35 4.32
C GLN A 53 -23.03 -15.51 4.78
N ARG A 54 -23.99 -15.38 3.88
CA ARG A 54 -25.41 -15.60 4.15
C ARG A 54 -25.70 -17.07 4.47
N GLU A 55 -25.10 -17.99 3.72
CA GLU A 55 -25.29 -19.44 3.89
C GLU A 55 -24.48 -20.02 5.07
N ARG A 56 -23.69 -19.19 5.78
CA ARG A 56 -22.74 -19.61 6.81
C ARG A 56 -21.77 -20.69 6.30
N GLU A 57 -21.49 -20.68 5.00
CA GLU A 57 -20.62 -21.67 4.38
C GLU A 57 -19.15 -21.36 4.73
N SER A 58 -18.46 -22.32 5.36
CA SER A 58 -17.14 -22.08 5.95
C SER A 58 -15.96 -22.23 4.97
N SER A 59 -16.17 -22.72 3.74
CA SER A 59 -15.10 -23.08 2.80
C SER A 59 -15.13 -22.32 1.47
N PRO A 60 -14.08 -21.57 1.10
CA PRO A 60 -13.26 -20.71 1.93
C PRO A 60 -13.63 -19.24 1.67
N ALA A 61 -14.58 -18.68 2.42
CA ALA A 61 -14.95 -17.27 2.31
C ALA A 61 -13.78 -16.30 2.57
N TRP A 62 -12.74 -16.76 3.29
CA TRP A 62 -11.49 -16.01 3.48
C TRP A 62 -10.71 -15.83 2.16
N LEU A 63 -10.70 -16.84 1.29
CA LEU A 63 -10.03 -16.78 0.00
C LEU A 63 -10.79 -15.87 -0.94
N THR A 64 -12.12 -15.95 -0.95
CA THR A 64 -12.97 -15.04 -1.73
C THR A 64 -12.76 -13.59 -1.30
N ALA A 65 -12.63 -13.33 0.00
CA ALA A 65 -12.34 -11.99 0.51
C ALA A 65 -10.95 -11.46 0.09
N LEU A 66 -9.92 -12.30 0.13
CA LEU A 66 -8.59 -11.95 -0.37
C LEU A 66 -8.61 -11.63 -1.87
N LEU A 67 -9.22 -12.51 -2.68
CA LEU A 67 -9.34 -12.30 -4.13
C LEU A 67 -10.17 -11.06 -4.46
N LEU A 68 -11.24 -10.82 -3.72
CA LEU A 68 -12.04 -9.60 -3.86
C LEU A 68 -11.19 -8.36 -3.62
N GLY A 69 -10.35 -8.36 -2.58
CA GLY A 69 -9.39 -7.29 -2.33
C GLY A 69 -8.38 -7.12 -3.47
N ILE A 70 -7.71 -8.19 -3.91
CA ILE A 70 -6.70 -8.15 -5.00
C ILE A 70 -7.27 -7.52 -6.29
N THR A 71 -8.54 -7.78 -6.58
CA THR A 71 -9.25 -7.26 -7.76
C THR A 71 -9.88 -5.88 -7.54
N GLY A 72 -9.75 -5.31 -6.36
CA GLY A 72 -10.37 -4.05 -5.96
C GLY A 72 -9.74 -2.82 -6.60
N SER A 73 -10.38 -1.67 -6.38
CA SER A 73 -9.85 -0.39 -6.82
C SER A 73 -8.56 -0.02 -6.07
N PRO A 74 -7.56 0.57 -6.76
CA PRO A 74 -6.42 1.24 -6.13
C PRO A 74 -6.82 2.33 -5.15
N ASP A 75 -7.98 2.96 -5.33
CA ASP A 75 -8.45 4.02 -4.45
C ASP A 75 -8.89 3.49 -3.09
N ARG A 76 -8.24 4.00 -2.04
CA ARG A 76 -8.53 3.65 -0.65
C ARG A 76 -9.94 4.04 -0.23
N GLY A 77 -10.48 5.16 -0.73
CA GLY A 77 -11.86 5.58 -0.44
C GLY A 77 -12.85 4.51 -0.88
N THR A 78 -12.70 4.07 -2.13
CA THR A 78 -13.50 3.00 -2.75
C THR A 78 -13.39 1.70 -1.95
N SER A 79 -12.19 1.24 -1.59
CA SER A 79 -12.04 0.01 -0.77
C SER A 79 -12.69 0.11 0.61
N LEU A 80 -12.67 1.30 1.23
CA LEU A 80 -13.31 1.53 2.53
C LEU A 80 -14.84 1.54 2.43
N ASP A 81 -15.38 2.14 1.36
CA ASP A 81 -16.82 2.12 1.07
C ASP A 81 -17.31 0.70 0.73
N GLU A 82 -16.50 -0.08 0.01
CA GLU A 82 -16.76 -1.50 -0.25
C GLU A 82 -16.78 -2.30 1.07
N ALA A 83 -15.79 -2.10 1.94
CA ALA A 83 -15.74 -2.72 3.26
C ALA A 83 -16.95 -2.35 4.13
N ARG A 84 -17.38 -1.08 4.09
CA ARG A 84 -18.59 -0.58 4.76
C ARG A 84 -19.82 -1.36 4.31
N HIS A 85 -19.97 -1.54 3.01
CA HIS A 85 -21.10 -2.25 2.42
C HIS A 85 -21.05 -3.75 2.75
N LEU A 86 -19.87 -4.37 2.71
CA LEU A 86 -19.73 -5.76 3.14
C LEU A 86 -20.21 -5.94 4.60
N VAL A 87 -19.83 -5.03 5.51
CA VAL A 87 -20.29 -5.04 6.90
C VAL A 87 -21.81 -4.88 7.00
N SER A 88 -22.40 -3.92 6.29
CA SER A 88 -23.86 -3.68 6.34
C SER A 88 -24.66 -4.88 5.82
N ARG A 89 -24.10 -5.65 4.88
CA ARG A 89 -24.68 -6.88 4.32
C ARG A 89 -24.36 -8.13 5.13
N GLY A 90 -23.73 -8.00 6.30
CA GLY A 90 -23.53 -9.10 7.23
C GLY A 90 -22.20 -9.85 7.08
N ALA A 91 -21.27 -9.39 6.25
CA ALA A 91 -19.96 -10.01 6.16
C ALA A 91 -19.23 -10.00 7.51
N GLY A 92 -18.56 -11.10 7.84
CA GLY A 92 -17.79 -11.23 9.08
C GLY A 92 -16.55 -10.33 9.09
N ALA A 93 -16.16 -9.90 10.29
CA ALA A 93 -15.01 -9.04 10.56
C ALA A 93 -13.72 -9.52 9.86
N ARG A 94 -13.48 -10.83 9.89
CA ARG A 94 -12.31 -11.45 9.25
C ARG A 94 -12.30 -11.21 7.74
N SER A 95 -13.42 -11.47 7.04
CA SER A 95 -13.50 -11.28 5.59
C SER A 95 -13.33 -9.82 5.20
N VAL A 96 -13.91 -8.90 5.96
CA VAL A 96 -13.78 -7.46 5.74
C VAL A 96 -12.31 -7.02 5.88
N LEU A 97 -11.62 -7.50 6.92
CA LEU A 97 -10.19 -7.22 7.11
C LEU A 97 -9.32 -7.81 6.00
N LEU A 98 -9.57 -9.07 5.61
CA LEU A 98 -8.83 -9.70 4.52
C LEU A 98 -8.99 -8.94 3.20
N HIS A 99 -10.20 -8.47 2.90
CA HIS A 99 -10.46 -7.61 1.74
C HIS A 99 -9.70 -6.27 1.84
N LEU A 100 -9.70 -5.61 2.99
CA LEU A 100 -8.98 -4.35 3.19
C LEU A 100 -7.45 -4.53 3.06
N VAL A 101 -6.89 -5.59 3.66
CA VAL A 101 -5.45 -5.91 3.53
C VAL A 101 -5.11 -6.19 2.07
N ALA A 102 -5.86 -7.08 1.42
CA ALA A 102 -5.56 -7.46 0.04
C ALA A 102 -5.70 -6.30 -0.95
N SER A 103 -6.73 -5.45 -0.81
CA SER A 103 -6.94 -4.30 -1.72
C SER A 103 -5.84 -3.24 -1.65
N GLN A 104 -5.25 -3.04 -0.48
CA GLN A 104 -4.22 -2.03 -0.31
C GLN A 104 -2.80 -2.59 -0.50
N GLN A 105 -2.59 -3.87 -0.19
CA GLN A 105 -1.24 -4.45 -0.13
C GLN A 105 -0.90 -5.43 -1.26
N LEU A 106 -1.91 -6.06 -1.87
CA LEU A 106 -1.73 -7.12 -2.87
C LEU A 106 -2.26 -6.72 -4.26
N ALA A 107 -2.58 -5.44 -4.46
CA ALA A 107 -3.02 -4.95 -5.75
C ALA A 107 -1.90 -5.08 -6.79
N PRO A 108 -2.20 -5.56 -8.02
CA PRO A 108 -1.18 -5.81 -9.04
C PRO A 108 -0.32 -4.59 -9.37
N TYR A 109 -0.91 -3.38 -9.42
CA TYR A 109 -0.17 -2.15 -9.67
C TYR A 109 0.89 -1.88 -8.58
N ALA A 110 0.54 -2.13 -7.32
CA ALA A 110 1.38 -1.85 -6.16
C ALA A 110 2.58 -2.80 -6.13
N LEU A 111 2.35 -4.07 -6.46
CA LEU A 111 3.40 -5.08 -6.56
C LEU A 111 4.32 -4.83 -7.76
N ALA A 112 3.75 -4.45 -8.92
CA ALA A 112 4.52 -4.08 -10.10
C ALA A 112 5.42 -2.86 -9.85
N PHE A 113 4.95 -1.88 -9.07
CA PHE A 113 5.78 -0.76 -8.64
C PHE A 113 7.00 -1.22 -7.84
N LEU A 114 6.80 -2.09 -6.84
CA LEU A 114 7.87 -2.51 -5.94
C LEU A 114 8.96 -3.30 -6.65
N VAL A 115 8.58 -4.31 -7.45
CA VAL A 115 9.57 -5.16 -8.15
C VAL A 115 10.47 -4.34 -9.09
N THR A 116 9.95 -3.25 -9.63
CA THR A 116 10.69 -2.41 -10.58
C THR A 116 11.48 -1.28 -9.94
N ASN A 117 11.02 -0.73 -8.82
CA ASN A 117 11.68 0.39 -8.14
C ASN A 117 12.68 -0.02 -7.07
N LEU A 118 12.40 -1.15 -6.42
CA LEU A 118 13.11 -1.60 -5.23
C LEU A 118 13.64 -3.03 -5.39
N GLY A 119 13.19 -3.78 -6.40
CA GLY A 119 13.66 -5.13 -6.68
C GLY A 119 12.71 -6.23 -6.19
N LEU A 120 13.07 -7.46 -6.52
CA LEU A 120 12.27 -8.65 -6.22
C LEU A 120 12.12 -8.87 -4.70
N GLU A 121 13.12 -8.45 -3.93
CA GLU A 121 13.19 -8.55 -2.48
C GLU A 121 12.02 -7.79 -1.83
N PHE A 122 11.74 -6.58 -2.30
CA PHE A 122 10.64 -5.76 -1.81
C PHE A 122 9.28 -6.24 -2.32
N PHE A 123 9.23 -6.79 -3.53
CA PHE A 123 8.03 -7.49 -4.00
C PHE A 123 7.67 -8.67 -3.11
N LEU A 124 8.64 -9.54 -2.79
CA LEU A 124 8.44 -10.67 -1.89
C LEU A 124 8.17 -10.21 -0.46
N GLY A 125 8.88 -9.18 0.00
CA GLY A 125 8.65 -8.48 1.27
C GLY A 125 7.19 -8.06 1.44
N GLN A 126 6.65 -7.38 0.44
CA GLN A 126 5.27 -6.95 0.42
C GLN A 126 4.29 -8.11 0.33
N LEU A 127 4.51 -9.05 -0.60
CA LEU A 127 3.62 -10.19 -0.83
C LEU A 127 3.49 -11.07 0.42
N LEU A 128 4.62 -11.56 0.92
CA LEU A 128 4.66 -12.44 2.09
C LEU A 128 4.31 -11.69 3.37
N GLY A 129 4.73 -10.44 3.49
CA GLY A 129 4.45 -9.60 4.65
C GLY A 129 2.97 -9.23 4.76
N ALA A 130 2.31 -8.97 3.62
CA ALA A 130 0.87 -8.73 3.58
C ALA A 130 0.06 -9.99 3.91
N LEU A 131 0.50 -11.16 3.46
CA LEU A 131 -0.13 -12.43 3.86
C LEU A 131 0.04 -12.69 5.35
N ALA A 132 1.23 -12.47 5.91
CA ALA A 132 1.47 -12.57 7.36
C ALA A 132 0.63 -11.55 8.14
N MET A 133 0.59 -10.29 7.69
CA MET A 133 -0.26 -9.23 8.24
C MET A 133 -1.74 -9.65 8.22
N ALA A 134 -2.22 -10.21 7.11
CA ALA A 134 -3.59 -10.70 6.96
C ALA A 134 -3.92 -11.81 7.97
N LEU A 135 -3.00 -12.74 8.21
CA LEU A 135 -3.14 -13.81 9.20
C LEU A 135 -3.16 -13.26 10.63
N VAL A 136 -2.21 -12.38 10.98
CA VAL A 136 -2.13 -11.77 12.32
C VAL A 136 -3.36 -10.90 12.59
N ALA A 137 -3.75 -10.04 11.66
CA ALA A 137 -4.94 -9.21 11.79
C ALA A 137 -6.22 -10.06 11.92
N SER A 138 -6.31 -11.17 11.17
CA SER A 138 -7.41 -12.14 11.30
C SER A 138 -7.45 -12.83 12.66
N GLY A 139 -6.31 -13.03 13.31
CA GLY A 139 -6.22 -13.55 14.67
C GLY A 139 -6.65 -12.50 15.70
N LEU A 140 -6.07 -11.31 15.64
CA LEU A 140 -6.31 -10.22 16.59
C LEU A 140 -7.74 -9.68 16.53
N VAL A 141 -8.40 -9.73 15.38
CA VAL A 141 -9.80 -9.27 15.28
C VAL A 141 -10.78 -10.17 16.05
N ARG A 142 -10.42 -11.44 16.30
CA ARG A 142 -11.24 -12.35 17.10
C ARG A 142 -11.33 -11.93 18.57
N LEU A 143 -10.43 -11.07 19.01
CA LEU A 143 -10.46 -10.49 20.35
C LEU A 143 -11.50 -9.37 20.47
N VAL A 144 -12.06 -8.89 19.35
CA VAL A 144 -13.18 -7.94 19.36
C VAL A 144 -14.45 -8.72 19.70
N PRO A 145 -15.19 -8.34 20.76
CA PRO A 145 -16.42 -9.03 21.07
C PRO A 145 -17.49 -8.76 20.00
N ASP A 146 -18.34 -9.76 19.75
CA ASP A 146 -19.29 -9.77 18.63
C ASP A 146 -20.32 -8.63 18.72
N ASP A 147 -20.63 -8.15 19.92
CA ASP A 147 -21.56 -7.05 20.17
C ASP A 147 -21.12 -5.74 19.49
N ARG A 148 -19.82 -5.44 19.49
CA ARG A 148 -19.25 -4.24 18.86
C ARG A 148 -19.37 -4.31 17.33
N TRP A 149 -19.16 -5.49 16.76
CA TRP A 149 -19.33 -5.70 15.32
C TRP A 149 -20.80 -5.65 14.91
N GLU A 150 -21.70 -6.16 15.75
CA GLU A 150 -23.15 -6.09 15.51
C GLU A 150 -23.67 -4.65 15.62
N GLN A 151 -23.19 -3.88 16.59
CA GLN A 151 -23.48 -2.44 16.69
C GLN A 151 -23.01 -1.69 15.45
N ALA A 152 -21.77 -1.95 15.01
CA ALA A 152 -21.23 -1.40 13.77
C ALA A 152 -22.09 -1.78 12.56
N ARG A 153 -22.53 -3.04 12.44
CA ARG A 153 -23.42 -3.50 11.38
C ARG A 153 -24.75 -2.75 11.36
N LYS A 154 -25.41 -2.65 12.51
CA LYS A 154 -26.68 -1.90 12.66
C LYS A 154 -26.51 -0.42 12.32
N ALA A 155 -25.40 0.18 12.73
CA ALA A 155 -25.06 1.57 12.41
C ALA A 155 -24.86 1.82 10.91
N GLN A 156 -24.51 0.78 10.13
CA GLN A 156 -24.32 0.90 8.69
C GLN A 156 -25.54 0.50 7.87
N ALA A 157 -26.43 -0.34 8.39
CA ALA A 157 -27.60 -0.84 7.68
C ALA A 157 -28.60 0.26 7.28
N TRP A 158 -28.73 1.33 8.08
CA TRP A 158 -29.61 2.47 7.77
C TRP A 158 -28.96 3.51 6.84
N ALA A 159 -27.67 3.36 6.54
CA ALA A 159 -26.88 4.36 5.83
C ALA A 159 -26.59 3.98 4.37
N THR A 160 -27.12 2.85 3.88
CA THR A 160 -26.92 2.32 2.52
C THR A 160 -28.21 2.39 1.70
N THR A 161 -28.43 3.51 1.00
CA THR A 161 -29.50 3.62 -0.02
C THR A 161 -28.96 3.47 -1.45
N ASP A 162 -27.68 3.78 -1.68
CA ASP A 162 -27.04 3.63 -2.98
C ASP A 162 -26.37 2.26 -3.13
N GLU A 163 -26.54 1.62 -4.29
CA GLU A 163 -25.74 0.45 -4.69
C GLU A 163 -24.28 0.89 -4.87
N PRO A 164 -23.33 0.37 -4.05
CA PRO A 164 -21.95 0.71 -4.22
C PRO A 164 -21.39 0.09 -5.50
N ARG A 165 -20.30 0.72 -5.98
CA ARG A 165 -19.52 0.29 -7.14
C ARG A 165 -19.10 -1.19 -7.09
N LEU A 166 -19.09 -1.78 -5.88
CA LEU A 166 -18.79 -3.16 -5.55
C LEU A 166 -19.54 -4.20 -6.40
N LEU A 167 -20.84 -4.01 -6.61
CA LEU A 167 -21.69 -4.94 -7.36
C LEU A 167 -21.87 -4.51 -8.82
N THR A 168 -21.55 -3.26 -9.14
CA THR A 168 -21.59 -2.75 -10.51
C THR A 168 -20.33 -3.19 -11.25
N GLY A 169 -20.47 -4.17 -12.13
CA GLY A 169 -19.35 -4.70 -12.92
C GLY A 169 -19.83 -5.43 -14.17
N GLY A 170 -18.90 -6.05 -14.86
CA GLY A 170 -19.16 -6.76 -16.12
C GLY A 170 -18.34 -6.19 -17.26
N MET A 171 -17.83 -7.08 -18.10
CA MET A 171 -17.05 -6.69 -19.26
C MET A 171 -17.95 -6.01 -20.30
N PRO A 172 -17.69 -4.74 -20.67
CA PRO A 172 -18.50 -4.07 -21.69
C PRO A 172 -18.23 -4.68 -23.07
N SER A 173 -19.17 -4.49 -23.99
CA SER A 173 -19.04 -4.92 -25.40
C SER A 173 -17.78 -4.40 -26.10
N ARG A 174 -17.28 -3.24 -25.65
CA ARG A 174 -15.98 -2.66 -26.05
C ARG A 174 -15.01 -2.71 -24.86
N PRO A 175 -14.30 -3.83 -24.63
CA PRO A 175 -13.49 -4.04 -23.42
C PRO A 175 -12.41 -2.96 -23.24
N MET A 176 -11.71 -2.59 -24.31
CA MET A 176 -10.68 -1.54 -24.27
C MET A 176 -11.25 -0.19 -23.79
N ARG A 177 -12.45 0.19 -24.27
CA ARG A 177 -13.13 1.42 -23.79
C ARG A 177 -13.58 1.31 -22.34
N GLY A 178 -13.87 0.11 -21.84
CA GLY A 178 -14.13 -0.14 -20.42
C GLY A 178 -12.89 0.13 -19.58
N ILE A 179 -11.79 -0.52 -19.94
CA ILE A 179 -10.50 -0.40 -19.25
C ILE A 179 -10.02 1.06 -19.25
N LEU A 180 -10.05 1.75 -20.39
CA LEU A 180 -9.66 3.17 -20.47
C LEU A 180 -10.52 4.07 -19.58
N ARG A 181 -11.83 3.84 -19.50
CA ARG A 181 -12.72 4.60 -18.60
C ARG A 181 -12.42 4.31 -17.13
N TYR A 182 -12.12 3.06 -16.78
CA TYR A 182 -11.67 2.69 -15.44
C TYR A 182 -10.38 3.44 -15.09
N LEU A 183 -9.35 3.36 -15.95
CA LEU A 183 -8.06 4.03 -15.73
C LEU A 183 -8.24 5.55 -15.59
N ALA A 184 -9.05 6.17 -16.45
CA ALA A 184 -9.32 7.61 -16.37
C ALA A 184 -9.96 7.99 -15.02
N GLY A 185 -10.83 7.14 -14.46
CA GLY A 185 -11.40 7.30 -13.13
C GLY A 185 -10.34 7.21 -12.03
N GLU A 186 -9.51 6.17 -12.07
CA GLU A 186 -8.45 5.96 -11.08
C GLU A 186 -7.43 7.10 -11.11
N VAL A 187 -6.94 7.50 -12.29
CA VAL A 187 -6.00 8.63 -12.43
C VAL A 187 -6.59 9.93 -11.89
N ARG A 188 -7.88 10.19 -12.14
CA ARG A 188 -8.57 11.39 -11.66
C ARG A 188 -8.61 11.48 -10.13
N VAL A 189 -8.68 10.35 -9.44
CA VAL A 189 -8.70 10.31 -7.96
C VAL A 189 -7.29 10.33 -7.39
N LEU A 190 -6.36 9.62 -8.02
CA LEU A 190 -5.04 9.34 -7.45
C LEU A 190 -4.01 10.46 -7.66
N TRP A 191 -4.15 11.30 -8.70
CA TRP A 191 -3.09 12.25 -9.09
C TRP A 191 -2.63 13.19 -7.97
N LYS A 192 -3.55 13.70 -7.13
CA LYS A 192 -3.19 14.59 -6.01
C LYS A 192 -2.26 13.89 -5.03
N GLY A 193 -2.56 12.63 -4.76
CA GLY A 193 -1.74 11.79 -3.89
C GLY A 193 -0.38 11.46 -4.48
N VAL A 194 -0.31 11.24 -5.79
CA VAL A 194 0.96 11.07 -6.53
C VAL A 194 1.82 12.31 -6.39
N VAL A 195 1.27 13.50 -6.62
CA VAL A 195 1.99 14.78 -6.52
C VAL A 195 2.52 15.00 -5.11
N VAL A 196 1.69 14.81 -4.09
CA VAL A 196 2.12 14.94 -2.69
C VAL A 196 3.23 13.94 -2.36
N GLY A 197 3.09 12.68 -2.80
CA GLY A 197 4.12 11.67 -2.62
C GLY A 197 5.43 12.02 -3.32
N LEU A 198 5.37 12.57 -4.54
CA LEU A 198 6.53 13.00 -5.30
C LEU A 198 7.27 14.15 -4.61
N VAL A 199 6.54 15.13 -4.09
CA VAL A 199 7.12 16.25 -3.32
C VAL A 199 7.79 15.73 -2.06
N LEU A 200 7.11 14.89 -1.27
CA LEU A 200 7.67 14.32 -0.04
C LEU A 200 8.90 13.44 -0.33
N ALA A 201 8.82 12.59 -1.36
CA ALA A 201 9.94 11.78 -1.83
C ALA A 201 11.12 12.67 -2.26
N GLY A 202 10.85 13.76 -2.98
CA GLY A 202 11.82 14.80 -3.35
C GLY A 202 12.54 15.38 -2.14
N LEU A 203 11.77 15.82 -1.14
CA LEU A 203 12.29 16.38 0.11
C LEU A 203 13.13 15.37 0.91
N ILE A 204 12.65 14.13 1.04
CA ILE A 204 13.38 13.05 1.73
C ILE A 204 14.68 12.73 1.00
N GLY A 205 14.67 12.66 -0.33
CA GLY A 205 15.88 12.37 -1.08
C GLY A 205 16.90 13.51 -1.03
N ALA A 206 16.46 14.77 -1.00
CA ALA A 206 17.35 15.91 -0.78
C ALA A 206 17.93 15.91 0.64
N ALA A 207 17.07 15.76 1.65
CA ALA A 207 17.47 15.77 3.05
C ALA A 207 18.36 14.56 3.40
N GLY A 208 18.10 13.38 2.83
CA GLY A 208 18.90 12.17 2.99
C GLY A 208 20.36 12.26 2.54
N ARG A 209 20.75 13.34 1.87
CA ARG A 209 22.16 13.61 1.48
C ARG A 209 22.90 14.51 2.47
N THR A 210 22.21 14.99 3.49
CA THR A 210 22.78 15.88 4.50
C THR A 210 23.22 15.09 5.73
N ASP A 211 24.25 15.57 6.43
CA ASP A 211 24.81 14.89 7.60
C ASP A 211 23.86 14.79 8.81
N TRP A 212 22.82 15.63 8.84
CA TRP A 212 21.84 15.66 9.94
C TRP A 212 20.68 14.67 9.74
N TRP A 213 20.57 14.02 8.59
CA TRP A 213 19.49 13.08 8.33
C TRP A 213 19.60 11.82 9.20
N PRO A 214 18.52 11.38 9.86
CA PRO A 214 18.57 10.23 10.75
C PRO A 214 18.74 8.91 9.97
N ASP A 215 19.74 8.13 10.37
CA ASP A 215 19.93 6.75 9.94
C ASP A 215 19.47 5.81 11.07
N LEU A 216 18.19 5.42 11.03
CA LEU A 216 17.63 4.49 12.01
C LEU A 216 18.12 3.06 11.79
N GLY A 217 18.76 2.78 10.65
CA GLY A 217 19.37 1.48 10.38
C GLY A 217 20.58 1.17 11.27
N LYS A 218 21.24 2.21 11.80
CA LYS A 218 22.32 2.07 12.78
C LYS A 218 21.84 1.85 14.21
N VAL A 219 20.55 2.02 14.48
CA VAL A 219 19.99 1.92 15.84
C VAL A 219 19.73 0.44 16.17
N GLY A 220 20.10 0.00 17.37
CA GLY A 220 19.84 -1.36 17.86
C GLY A 220 21.01 -2.33 17.78
N GLY A 221 22.20 -1.89 17.34
CA GLY A 221 23.44 -2.68 17.42
C GLY A 221 23.56 -3.82 16.40
N GLY A 222 22.65 -3.90 15.42
CA GLY A 222 22.62 -4.93 14.39
C GLY A 222 21.61 -6.05 14.67
N GLY A 223 21.44 -6.94 13.68
CA GLY A 223 20.62 -8.15 13.79
C GLY A 223 19.15 -7.87 14.13
N PHE A 224 18.59 -8.71 15.01
CA PHE A 224 17.16 -8.70 15.34
C PHE A 224 16.68 -7.38 15.96
N TRP A 225 17.45 -6.78 16.87
CA TRP A 225 17.02 -5.56 17.56
C TRP A 225 16.95 -4.37 16.62
N THR A 226 17.92 -4.23 15.72
CA THR A 226 17.83 -3.24 14.64
C THR A 226 16.61 -3.48 13.77
N ALA A 227 16.33 -4.73 13.36
CA ALA A 227 15.14 -5.06 12.57
C ALA A 227 13.83 -4.72 13.28
N LEU A 228 13.71 -5.03 14.58
CA LEU A 228 12.53 -4.74 15.40
C LEU A 228 12.30 -3.24 15.53
N LEU A 229 13.33 -2.48 15.91
CA LEU A 229 13.23 -1.02 16.04
C LEU A 229 12.89 -0.36 14.71
N ASN A 230 13.49 -0.84 13.62
CA ASN A 230 13.19 -0.34 12.28
C ASN A 230 11.77 -0.70 11.83
N ALA A 231 11.26 -1.91 12.09
CA ALA A 231 9.89 -2.29 11.77
C ALA A 231 8.86 -1.41 12.50
N VAL A 232 9.10 -1.15 13.80
CA VAL A 232 8.25 -0.25 14.59
C VAL A 232 8.35 1.18 14.07
N ALA A 233 9.57 1.67 13.80
CA ALA A 233 9.79 3.01 13.27
C ALA A 233 9.14 3.19 11.89
N GLY A 234 9.26 2.22 10.99
CA GLY A 234 8.63 2.24 9.68
C GLY A 234 7.10 2.27 9.75
N ALA A 235 6.51 1.43 10.61
CA ALA A 235 5.08 1.47 10.87
C ALA A 235 4.64 2.85 11.42
N ALA A 236 5.39 3.41 12.36
CA ALA A 236 5.12 4.74 12.91
C ALA A 236 5.28 5.87 11.88
N LEU A 237 6.32 5.82 11.04
CA LEU A 237 6.54 6.79 9.97
C LEU A 237 5.41 6.78 8.94
N ALA A 238 4.71 5.66 8.74
CA ALA A 238 3.54 5.61 7.88
C ALA A 238 2.36 6.46 8.41
N LEU A 239 2.34 6.76 9.71
CA LEU A 239 1.36 7.68 10.32
C LEU A 239 1.69 9.15 10.03
N VAL A 240 2.97 9.46 9.79
CA VAL A 240 3.48 10.82 9.57
C VAL A 240 3.52 11.14 8.08
N PHE A 241 4.16 10.30 7.29
CA PHE A 241 4.33 10.48 5.84
C PHE A 241 3.22 9.83 5.02
N PHE A 242 1.98 9.89 5.53
CA PHE A 242 0.85 9.26 4.85
C PHE A 242 0.53 10.02 3.55
N ALA A 243 0.66 9.31 2.44
CA ALA A 243 0.17 9.77 1.14
C ALA A 243 -0.92 8.82 0.61
N ALA A 244 -1.53 9.16 -0.52
CA ALA A 244 -2.36 8.19 -1.24
C ALA A 244 -1.51 6.96 -1.59
N PRO A 245 -2.11 5.78 -1.87
CA PRO A 245 -1.37 4.52 -2.02
C PRO A 245 -0.11 4.65 -2.89
N ILE A 246 -0.24 5.30 -4.04
CA ILE A 246 0.88 5.57 -4.97
C ILE A 246 1.94 6.47 -4.35
N GLY A 247 1.52 7.61 -3.80
CA GLY A 247 2.45 8.55 -3.19
C GLY A 247 3.17 7.96 -1.99
N HIS A 248 2.52 7.08 -1.25
CA HIS A 248 3.11 6.39 -0.10
C HIS A 248 4.23 5.45 -0.56
N GLN A 249 4.04 4.75 -1.66
CA GLN A 249 5.09 3.93 -2.24
C GLN A 249 6.31 4.74 -2.69
N LEU A 250 6.11 5.91 -3.30
CA LEU A 250 7.20 6.82 -3.66
C LEU A 250 8.01 7.29 -2.44
N VAL A 251 7.32 7.65 -1.36
CA VAL A 251 7.95 8.06 -0.10
C VAL A 251 8.80 6.92 0.47
N GLY A 252 8.26 5.71 0.57
CA GLY A 252 9.02 4.58 1.12
C GLY A 252 10.21 4.20 0.26
N THR A 253 10.10 4.31 -1.06
CA THR A 253 11.25 4.15 -1.96
C THR A 253 12.36 5.15 -1.65
N MET A 254 12.03 6.41 -1.35
CA MET A 254 13.04 7.40 -1.00
C MET A 254 13.57 7.25 0.43
N LEU A 255 12.76 6.79 1.38
CA LEU A 255 13.26 6.43 2.73
C LEU A 255 14.31 5.30 2.65
N TRP A 256 14.10 4.32 1.77
CA TRP A 256 15.08 3.28 1.50
C TRP A 256 16.35 3.83 0.86
N LYS A 257 16.21 4.65 -0.19
CA LYS A 257 17.34 5.25 -0.92
C LYS A 257 18.12 6.28 -0.10
N ALA A 258 17.48 6.90 0.88
CA ALA A 258 18.09 7.79 1.86
C ALA A 258 18.70 7.04 3.06
N TYR A 259 18.77 5.70 3.01
CA TYR A 259 19.30 4.85 4.09
C TYR A 259 18.68 5.13 5.47
N THR A 260 17.40 5.53 5.48
CA THR A 260 16.72 5.94 6.72
C THR A 260 16.34 4.74 7.56
N LEU A 261 15.92 3.66 6.91
CA LEU A 261 15.42 2.43 7.53
C LEU A 261 16.03 1.21 6.85
N THR A 262 16.18 0.12 7.61
CA THR A 262 16.47 -1.20 7.05
C THR A 262 15.25 -1.81 6.34
N PHE A 263 15.47 -2.90 5.60
CA PHE A 263 14.43 -3.65 4.88
C PHE A 263 13.14 -3.89 5.69
N PRO A 264 13.16 -4.46 6.91
CA PRO A 264 11.94 -4.66 7.70
C PRO A 264 11.24 -3.34 8.05
N GLY A 265 11.97 -2.23 8.20
CA GLY A 265 11.37 -0.92 8.40
C GLY A 265 10.61 -0.43 7.18
N ILE A 266 11.19 -0.53 5.99
CA ILE A 266 10.54 -0.10 4.75
C ILE A 266 9.34 -0.99 4.42
N VAL A 267 9.45 -2.31 4.61
CA VAL A 267 8.30 -3.23 4.43
C VAL A 267 7.18 -2.90 5.42
N ALA A 268 7.50 -2.66 6.70
CA ALA A 268 6.50 -2.26 7.70
C ALA A 268 5.83 -0.92 7.33
N PHE A 269 6.60 0.03 6.80
CA PHE A 269 6.08 1.31 6.31
C PHE A 269 5.07 1.12 5.17
N PHE A 270 5.33 0.24 4.20
CA PHE A 270 4.36 -0.04 3.13
C PHE A 270 3.10 -0.75 3.64
N LEU A 271 3.26 -1.75 4.51
CA LEU A 271 2.15 -2.51 5.09
C LEU A 271 1.26 -1.65 6.01
N ALA A 272 1.82 -0.64 6.67
CA ALA A 272 1.10 0.23 7.60
C ALA A 272 0.18 1.28 6.93
N THR A 273 0.03 1.27 5.60
CA THR A 273 -0.86 2.21 4.88
C THR A 273 -2.35 2.13 5.28
N LEU A 274 -2.78 1.01 5.85
CA LEU A 274 -4.13 0.85 6.43
C LEU A 274 -4.29 1.52 7.81
N ALA A 275 -3.19 1.82 8.49
CA ALA A 275 -3.20 2.48 9.80
C ALA A 275 -3.08 4.01 9.71
N THR A 276 -3.15 4.61 8.51
CA THR A 276 -2.99 6.07 8.37
C THR A 276 -4.05 6.85 9.15
N PRO A 277 -3.76 8.08 9.62
CA PRO A 277 -4.73 8.90 10.37
C PRO A 277 -6.06 9.11 9.63
N ARG A 278 -6.03 9.20 8.30
CA ARG A 278 -7.23 9.28 7.46
C ARG A 278 -8.03 7.98 7.48
N ALA A 279 -7.37 6.83 7.36
CA ALA A 279 -8.04 5.52 7.43
C ALA A 279 -8.63 5.27 8.81
N ILE A 280 -7.86 5.54 9.88
CA ILE A 280 -8.33 5.42 11.27
C ILE A 280 -9.57 6.28 11.52
N ARG A 281 -9.55 7.55 11.08
CA ARG A 281 -10.72 8.43 11.18
C ARG A 281 -11.93 7.86 10.45
N HIS A 282 -11.72 7.21 9.31
CA HIS A 282 -12.79 6.57 8.56
C HIS A 282 -13.34 5.35 9.32
N TYR A 283 -12.48 4.47 9.86
CA TYR A 283 -12.92 3.37 10.73
C TYR A 283 -13.69 3.87 11.96
N CYS A 284 -13.24 4.96 12.59
CA CYS A 284 -13.92 5.55 13.74
C CYS A 284 -15.33 6.07 13.37
N ARG A 285 -15.49 6.62 12.17
CA ARG A 285 -16.80 7.08 11.66
C ARG A 285 -17.71 5.91 11.31
N MET A 286 -17.16 4.81 10.79
CA MET A 286 -17.93 3.64 10.39
C MET A 286 -18.33 2.75 11.56
N TYR A 287 -17.39 2.51 12.47
CA TYR A 287 -17.51 1.45 13.47
C TYR A 287 -17.54 1.99 14.91
N GLY A 288 -17.51 3.32 15.07
CA GLY A 288 -17.34 3.98 16.37
C GLY A 288 -15.86 4.12 16.75
N ALA A 289 -15.55 5.11 17.59
CA ALA A 289 -14.18 5.47 17.94
C ALA A 289 -13.39 4.31 18.58
N GLY A 290 -14.01 3.56 19.49
CA GLY A 290 -13.34 2.43 20.17
C GLY A 290 -12.89 1.35 19.19
N LEU A 291 -13.80 0.86 18.34
CA LEU A 291 -13.46 -0.16 17.34
C LEU A 291 -12.56 0.41 16.24
N GLY A 292 -12.79 1.65 15.79
CA GLY A 292 -11.97 2.29 14.76
C GLY A 292 -10.51 2.48 15.14
N LEU A 293 -10.24 2.94 16.37
CA LEU A 293 -8.88 3.05 16.92
C LEU A 293 -8.24 1.66 17.09
N TYR A 294 -9.01 0.69 17.59
CA TYR A 294 -8.55 -0.68 17.75
C TYR A 294 -8.13 -1.31 16.42
N LEU A 295 -8.92 -1.12 15.35
CA LEU A 295 -8.56 -1.60 14.01
C LEU A 295 -7.29 -0.92 13.47
N GLY A 296 -7.13 0.39 13.70
CA GLY A 296 -5.89 1.10 13.40
C GLY A 296 -4.67 0.47 14.09
N GLY A 297 -4.81 0.17 15.39
CA GLY A 297 -3.78 -0.49 16.18
C GLY A 297 -3.46 -1.90 15.67
N ILE A 298 -4.48 -2.72 15.36
CA ILE A 298 -4.28 -4.04 14.75
C ILE A 298 -3.48 -3.93 13.46
N PHE A 299 -3.84 -3.01 12.55
CA PHE A 299 -3.13 -2.89 11.28
C PHE A 299 -1.68 -2.46 11.47
N LEU A 300 -1.41 -1.55 12.41
CA LEU A 300 -0.05 -1.11 12.72
C LEU A 300 0.81 -2.25 13.27
N VAL A 301 0.29 -2.98 14.27
CA VAL A 301 1.00 -4.11 14.91
C VAL A 301 1.20 -5.25 13.90
N SER A 302 0.16 -5.59 13.14
CA SER A 302 0.22 -6.65 12.13
C SER A 302 1.19 -6.30 10.99
N ALA A 303 1.31 -5.03 10.62
CA ALA A 303 2.29 -4.57 9.62
C ALA A 303 3.72 -4.76 10.11
N ALA A 304 4.03 -4.37 11.35
CA ALA A 304 5.35 -4.56 11.94
C ALA A 304 5.71 -6.06 12.08
N ILE A 305 4.77 -6.88 12.55
CA ILE A 305 4.96 -8.34 12.66
C ILE A 305 5.12 -8.96 11.27
N GLY A 306 4.31 -8.56 10.29
CA GLY A 306 4.41 -9.05 8.91
C GLY A 306 5.77 -8.76 8.28
N ALA A 307 6.32 -7.56 8.50
CA ALA A 307 7.63 -7.19 8.02
C ALA A 307 8.76 -7.98 8.71
N LEU A 308 8.68 -8.16 10.02
CA LEU A 308 9.63 -8.97 10.79
C LEU A 308 9.59 -10.44 10.40
N PHE A 309 8.39 -10.97 10.12
CA PHE A 309 8.22 -12.32 9.64
C PHE A 309 8.99 -12.55 8.34
N VAL A 310 8.89 -11.64 7.36
CA VAL A 310 9.62 -11.81 6.09
C VAL A 310 11.12 -11.62 6.27
N ALA A 311 11.56 -10.67 7.10
CA ALA A 311 12.97 -10.54 7.43
C ALA A 311 13.52 -11.83 8.06
N GLY A 312 12.76 -12.44 8.98
CA GLY A 312 13.07 -13.74 9.56
C GLY A 312 13.16 -14.86 8.51
N LEU A 313 12.22 -14.92 7.57
CA LEU A 313 12.28 -15.89 6.46
C LEU A 313 13.55 -15.72 5.61
N PHE A 314 13.93 -14.48 5.31
CA PHE A 314 15.14 -14.18 4.55
C PHE A 314 16.40 -14.61 5.31
N TRP A 315 16.48 -14.34 6.61
CA TRP A 315 17.61 -14.81 7.42
C TRP A 315 17.71 -16.34 7.49
N VAL A 316 16.58 -17.04 7.59
CA VAL A 316 16.56 -18.52 7.59
C VAL A 316 17.17 -19.09 6.31
N VAL A 317 16.97 -18.43 5.17
CA VAL A 317 17.57 -18.83 3.89
C VAL A 317 18.95 -18.19 3.63
N GLY A 318 19.52 -17.49 4.61
CA GLY A 318 20.85 -16.85 4.50
C GLY A 318 20.86 -15.62 3.59
N PHE A 319 19.72 -14.97 3.39
CA PHE A 319 19.58 -13.79 2.53
C PHE A 319 19.41 -12.52 3.36
N GLU A 320 20.18 -11.47 3.03
CA GLU A 320 20.05 -10.16 3.65
C GLU A 320 19.91 -9.08 2.58
N VAL A 321 18.92 -8.22 2.74
CA VAL A 321 18.67 -7.12 1.79
C VAL A 321 19.52 -5.93 2.21
N THR A 322 20.74 -5.88 1.72
CA THR A 322 21.73 -4.83 2.04
C THR A 322 21.94 -3.81 0.91
N HIS A 323 21.35 -4.03 -0.25
CA HIS A 323 21.63 -3.25 -1.46
C HIS A 323 20.39 -2.51 -1.95
N VAL A 324 20.60 -1.31 -2.48
CA VAL A 324 19.58 -0.56 -3.22
C VAL A 324 19.67 -0.99 -4.69
N PRO A 325 18.77 -1.83 -5.21
CA PRO A 325 18.89 -2.28 -6.60
C PRO A 325 18.54 -1.09 -7.52
N ARG A 326 19.40 -0.80 -8.51
CA ARG A 326 19.17 0.13 -9.63
C ARG A 326 18.97 1.62 -9.32
N PHE A 327 19.73 2.21 -8.41
CA PHE A 327 19.87 3.69 -8.40
C PHE A 327 21.25 4.17 -8.86
N HIS A 328 22.30 3.38 -8.60
CA HIS A 328 23.68 3.78 -8.96
C HIS A 328 23.90 3.81 -10.49
N GLU A 329 23.40 2.81 -11.22
CA GLU A 329 23.54 2.75 -12.69
C GLU A 329 22.70 3.84 -13.38
N ILE A 330 21.48 4.09 -12.94
CA ILE A 330 20.58 5.09 -13.54
C ILE A 330 21.06 6.53 -13.25
N VAL A 331 21.52 6.81 -12.02
CA VAL A 331 22.10 8.13 -11.71
C VAL A 331 23.40 8.35 -12.47
N ASN A 332 24.24 7.31 -12.63
CA ASN A 332 25.43 7.42 -13.46
C ASN A 332 25.09 7.63 -14.94
N GLU A 333 24.11 6.93 -15.50
CA GLU A 333 23.66 7.16 -16.89
C GLU A 333 23.09 8.58 -17.09
N ILE A 334 22.34 9.10 -16.10
CA ILE A 334 21.80 10.47 -16.14
C ILE A 334 22.91 11.51 -15.98
N MET A 335 23.86 11.30 -15.06
CA MET A 335 25.04 12.17 -14.88
C MET A 335 25.94 12.16 -16.11
N ILE A 336 26.11 11.00 -16.76
CA ILE A 336 26.83 10.87 -18.04
C ILE A 336 26.06 11.60 -19.14
N PHE A 337 24.74 11.47 -19.21
CA PHE A 337 23.90 12.19 -20.17
C PHE A 337 24.06 13.72 -20.01
N PHE A 338 24.04 14.25 -18.78
CA PHE A 338 24.27 15.68 -18.53
C PHE A 338 25.72 16.11 -18.74
N SER A 339 26.71 15.25 -18.48
CA SER A 339 28.13 15.51 -18.79
C SER A 339 28.39 15.59 -20.30
N VAL A 340 27.66 14.81 -21.10
CA VAL A 340 27.81 14.73 -22.56
C VAL A 340 27.05 15.88 -23.25
N PHE A 341 25.85 16.23 -22.77
CA PHE A 341 25.03 17.31 -23.35
C PHE A 341 25.27 18.69 -22.73
N GLY A 342 25.84 18.77 -21.53
CA GLY A 342 26.22 20.04 -20.89
C GLY A 342 27.51 20.65 -21.44
N LYS A 343 28.25 19.93 -22.29
CA LYS A 343 29.44 20.43 -23.00
C LYS A 343 29.14 20.97 -24.41
N THR A 344 27.89 20.89 -24.87
CA THR A 344 27.46 21.31 -26.21
C THR A 344 26.45 22.46 -26.21
N MET A 345 26.30 23.16 -25.09
CA MET A 345 25.74 24.52 -25.01
C MET A 345 26.77 25.48 -24.43
#